data_AF-A0A9D6YNU6-F1
#
_entry.id   AF-A0A9D6YNU6-F1
#
_cell.length_a   1.000
_cell.length_b   1.000
_cell.length_c   1.000
_cell.angle_alpha   90.00
_cell.angle_beta   90.00
_cell.angle_gamma   90.00
#
_symmetry.space_group_name_H-M   'P 1'
#
loop_
_entity.id
_entity.type
_entity.pdbx_description
1 polymer ?
#
loop_
_entity_poly.entity_id
_entity_poly.type
_entity_poly.pdbx_seq_one_letter_code
_entity_poly.pdbx_strand_id
1 'polypeptide(L)' 'MAHANTIDNQILNYLGYLSEKKKKAILTVVKTFAEEKLTLWDIMPDEVRKGVERGIDQSKKGAGRTHEEVMKKYSKWLKK' A
#
# COMPACT_ATOMS: atom_id res chain seq x y z
N MET A 1 -1.92 -23.52 -7.76
CA MET A 1 -0.95 -24.10 -6.80
C MET A 1 0.20 -24.85 -7.47
N ALA A 2 0.02 -25.51 -8.62
CA ALA A 2 1.10 -26.27 -9.29
C ALA A 2 2.27 -25.42 -9.84
N HIS A 3 2.00 -24.22 -10.38
CA HIS A 3 3.03 -23.37 -11.00
C HIS A 3 4.03 -22.74 -10.01
N ALA A 4 3.58 -22.35 -8.81
CA ALA A 4 4.47 -21.79 -7.78
C ALA A 4 5.53 -22.83 -7.36
N ASN A 5 5.10 -24.07 -7.12
CA ASN A 5 5.99 -25.19 -6.82
C ASN A 5 7.01 -25.45 -7.94
N THR A 6 6.69 -25.15 -9.21
CA THR A 6 7.65 -25.31 -10.32
C THR A 6 8.75 -24.26 -10.27
N ILE A 7 8.40 -23.01 -9.96
CA ILE A 7 9.36 -21.89 -9.88
C ILE A 7 10.26 -22.05 -8.66
N ASP A 8 9.70 -22.45 -7.51
CA ASP A 8 10.48 -22.67 -6.29
C ASP A 8 11.56 -23.73 -6.48
N ASN A 9 11.22 -24.84 -7.15
CA ASN A 9 12.17 -25.90 -7.49
C ASN A 9 13.27 -25.43 -8.44
N GLN A 10 12.95 -24.57 -9.42
CA GLN A 10 13.95 -23.98 -10.31
C GLN A 10 14.91 -23.07 -9.55
N ILE A 11 14.39 -22.22 -8.67
CA ILE A 11 15.20 -21.33 -7.83
C ILE A 11 16.15 -22.15 -6.96
N LEU A 12 15.65 -23.17 -6.26
CA LEU A 12 16.46 -24.04 -5.40
C LEU A 12 17.58 -24.74 -6.19
N ASN A 13 17.29 -25.20 -7.41
CA ASN A 13 18.29 -25.81 -8.28
C ASN A 13 19.42 -24.81 -8.62
N TYR A 14 19.07 -23.59 -9.06
CA TYR A 14 20.08 -22.58 -9.39
C TYR A 14 20.88 -22.09 -8.18
N LEU A 15 20.25 -21.99 -7.01
CA LEU A 15 20.93 -21.63 -5.76
C LEU A 15 22.05 -22.62 -5.39
N GLY A 16 21.91 -23.89 -5.75
CA GLY A 16 22.92 -24.93 -5.52
C GLY A 16 24.26 -24.66 -6.21
N TYR A 17 24.25 -23.99 -7.37
CA TYR A 17 25.45 -23.71 -8.16
C TYR A 17 26.17 -22.40 -7.79
N LEU A 18 25.63 -21.64 -6.83
CA LEU A 18 26.15 -20.33 -6.47
C LEU A 18 27.18 -20.40 -5.34
N SER A 19 28.16 -19.51 -5.38
CA SER A 19 29.09 -19.30 -4.27
C SER A 19 28.40 -18.60 -3.10
N GLU A 20 28.92 -18.81 -1.88
CA GLU A 20 28.40 -18.19 -0.66
C GLU A 20 28.27 -16.66 -0.76
N LYS A 21 29.22 -16.00 -1.43
CA LYS A 21 29.15 -14.55 -1.66
C LYS A 21 27.92 -14.15 -2.50
N LYS A 22 27.60 -14.91 -3.54
CA LYS A 22 26.43 -14.65 -4.40
C LYS A 22 25.13 -15.00 -3.70
N LYS A 23 25.10 -16.09 -2.92
CA LYS A 23 23.94 -16.46 -2.08
C LYS A 23 23.60 -15.38 -1.08
N LYS A 24 24.59 -14.76 -0.42
CA LYS A 24 24.37 -13.64 0.50
C LYS A 24 23.73 -12.43 -0.18
N ALA A 25 24.17 -12.07 -1.38
CA ALA A 25 23.59 -10.96 -2.13
C ALA A 25 22.12 -11.24 -2.50
N ILE A 26 21.81 -12.46 -2.97
CA ILE A 26 20.43 -12.87 -3.27
C ILE A 26 19.57 -12.87 -2.01
N LEU A 27 20.08 -13.38 -0.89
CA LEU A 27 19.37 -13.38 0.39
C LEU A 27 18.98 -11.95 0.81
N THR A 28 19.85 -10.96 0.63
CA THR A 28 19.53 -9.56 0.90
C THR A 28 18.35 -9.08 0.06
N VAL A 29 18.36 -9.36 -1.25
CA VAL A 29 17.29 -8.95 -2.17
C VAL A 29 15.97 -9.65 -1.84
N VAL A 30 16.01 -10.96 -1.57
CA VAL A 30 14.83 -11.74 -1.18
C VAL A 30 14.25 -11.24 0.14
N LYS A 31 15.10 -10.88 1.12
CA LYS A 31 14.64 -10.26 2.36
C LYS A 31 13.93 -8.94 2.09
N THR A 32 14.48 -8.07 1.23
CA THR A 32 13.81 -6.82 0.85
C THR A 32 12.43 -7.09 0.27
N PHE A 33 12.28 -8.03 -0.66
CA PHE A 33 10.97 -8.36 -1.23
C PHE A 33 10.02 -9.06 -0.25
N ALA A 34 10.54 -9.87 0.67
CA ALA A 34 9.74 -10.53 1.70
C ALA A 34 9.30 -9.57 2.81
N GLU A 35 10.11 -8.53 3.07
CA GLU A 35 9.87 -7.48 4.06
C GLU A 35 9.09 -6.30 3.47
N GLU A 36 9.05 -6.13 2.14
CA GLU A 36 8.09 -5.32 1.38
C GLU A 36 6.68 -5.89 1.57
N LYS A 37 6.16 -5.76 2.78
CA LYS A 37 4.75 -5.93 3.08
C LYS A 37 4.01 -4.85 2.32
N LEU A 38 2.98 -5.26 1.57
CA LEU A 38 2.00 -4.35 1.00
C LEU A 38 1.58 -3.35 2.09
N THR A 39 1.83 -2.07 1.85
CA THR A 39 1.41 -1.04 2.78
C THR A 39 -0.12 -0.97 2.78
N LEU A 40 -0.71 -0.33 3.80
CA LEU A 40 -2.16 -0.10 3.80
C LEU A 40 -2.64 0.55 2.49
N TRP A 41 -1.82 1.41 1.89
CA TRP A 41 -2.11 2.08 0.62
C TRP A 41 -2.20 1.10 -0.57
N ASP A 42 -1.32 0.10 -0.60
CA ASP A 42 -1.23 -0.88 -1.69
C ASP A 42 -2.41 -1.86 -1.66
N ILE A 43 -2.96 -2.11 -0.48
CA ILE A 43 -4.12 -3.00 -0.29
C ILE A 43 -5.47 -2.28 -0.32
N MET A 44 -5.49 -0.94 -0.32
CA MET A 44 -6.75 -0.19 -0.40
C MET A 44 -7.42 -0.41 -1.77
N PRO A 45 -8.75 -0.64 -1.80
CA PRO A 45 -9.50 -0.67 -3.05
C PRO A 45 -9.32 0.62 -3.84
N ASP A 46 -9.30 0.53 -5.17
CA ASP A 46 -9.06 1.69 -6.04
C ASP A 46 -10.06 2.83 -5.81
N GLU A 47 -11.31 2.52 -5.48
CA GLU A 47 -12.33 3.52 -5.16
C GLU A 47 -11.98 4.33 -3.90
N VAL A 48 -11.45 3.65 -2.88
CA VAL A 48 -11.01 4.27 -1.64
C VAL A 48 -9.77 5.12 -1.90
N ARG A 49 -8.81 4.60 -2.67
CA ARG A 49 -7.58 5.31 -3.06
C ARG A 49 -7.91 6.61 -3.80
N LYS A 50 -8.79 6.54 -4.80
CA LYS A 50 -9.32 7.70 -5.54
C LYS A 50 -10.06 8.68 -4.62
N GLY A 51 -10.79 8.18 -3.63
CA GLY A 51 -11.44 9.01 -2.61
C GLY A 51 -10.44 9.84 -1.81
N VAL A 52 -9.38 9.20 -1.32
CA VAL A 52 -8.30 9.85 -0.55
C VAL A 52 -7.55 10.86 -1.41
N GLU A 53 -7.18 10.50 -2.64
CA GLU A 53 -6.51 11.40 -3.58
C GLU A 53 -7.34 12.66 -3.86
N ARG A 54 -8.66 12.50 -4.09
CA ARG A 54 -9.58 13.63 -4.24
C ARG A 54 -9.62 14.52 -2.99
N GLY A 55 -9.64 13.94 -1.80
CA GLY A 55 -9.61 14.70 -0.54
C GLY A 55 -8.32 15.51 -0.37
N ILE A 56 -7.18 14.93 -0.72
CA ILE A 56 -5.88 15.62 -0.70
C ILE A 56 -5.87 16.78 -1.72
N ASP A 57 -6.37 16.55 -2.94
CA ASP A 57 -6.46 17.59 -3.97
C ASP A 57 -7.39 18.74 -3.57
N GLN A 58 -8.57 18.43 -3.03
CA GLN A 58 -9.51 19.43 -2.49
C GLN A 58 -8.89 20.24 -1.36
N SER A 59 -8.15 19.59 -0.46
CA SER A 59 -7.44 20.26 0.64
C SER A 59 -6.37 21.21 0.11
N LYS A 60 -5.53 20.78 -0.84
CA LYS A 60 -4.52 21.62 -1.50
C LYS A 60 -5.13 22.85 -2.20
N LYS A 61 -6.34 22.70 -2.75
CA LYS A 61 -7.10 23.77 -3.38
C LYS A 61 -7.87 24.66 -2.40
N GLY A 62 -7.78 24.40 -1.09
CA GLY A 62 -8.52 25.15 -0.08
C GLY A 62 -10.03 24.96 -0.14
N ALA A 63 -10.52 23.87 -0.75
CA ALA A 63 -11.94 23.57 -0.91
C ALA A 63 -12.62 23.07 0.39
N GLY A 64 -11.92 23.15 1.52
CA GLY A 64 -12.49 22.91 2.85
C GLY A 64 -13.48 24.01 3.24
N ARG A 65 -14.31 23.72 4.23
CA ARG A 65 -15.19 24.70 4.88
C ARG A 65 -14.91 24.70 6.36
N THR A 66 -15.05 25.84 7.02
CA THR A 66 -14.80 25.91 8.46
C THR A 66 -15.90 25.18 9.22
N HIS A 67 -15.61 24.82 10.48
CA HIS A 67 -16.60 24.19 11.34
C HIS A 67 -17.87 25.05 11.46
N GLU A 68 -17.71 26.36 11.66
CA GLU A 68 -18.82 27.31 11.77
C GLU A 68 -19.69 27.33 10.51
N GLU A 69 -19.07 27.30 9.32
CA GLU A 69 -19.79 27.29 8.04
C GLU A 69 -20.58 26.00 7.83
N VAL A 70 -20.00 24.85 8.17
CA VAL A 70 -20.66 23.55 8.07
C VAL A 70 -21.84 23.50 9.06
N MET A 71 -21.63 23.93 10.30
CA MET A 71 -22.64 23.83 11.35
C MET A 71 -23.87 24.73 11.10
N LYS A 72 -23.73 25.84 10.38
CA LYS A 72 -24.89 26.64 9.92
C LYS A 72 -25.92 25.80 9.17
N LYS A 73 -25.48 24.84 8.33
CA LYS A 73 -26.37 23.93 7.58
C LYS A 73 -27.12 22.96 8.51
N TYR A 74 -26.53 22.59 9.64
CA TYR A 74 -27.07 21.63 10.59
C TYR A 74 -27.80 22.28 11.78
N SER A 75 -27.88 23.61 11.82
CA SER A 75 -28.54 24.41 12.86
C SER A 75 -29.92 23.92 13.28
N LYS A 76 -30.71 23.37 12.35
CA LYS A 76 -32.05 22.83 12.63
C LYS A 76 -32.08 21.59 13.52
N TRP A 77 -30.98 20.83 13.57
CA TRP A 77 -30.84 19.63 14.40
C TRP A 77 -29.99 19.87 15.66
N LEU A 78 -29.42 21.06 15.81
CA LEU A 78 -28.58 21.45 16.96
C LEU A 78 -29.39 22.09 18.10
N LYS A 79 -30.72 22.18 17.96
CA LYS A 79 -31.61 22.64 19.03
C LYS A 79 -31.74 21.52 20.06
N LYS A 80 -31.36 21.83 21.31
CA LYS A 80 -31.55 20.98 22.48
C LYS A 80 -33.02 20.98 22.91
#